data_AF-A0A5N1L7Z0-F1
#
_entry.id   AF-A0A5N1L7Z0-F1
#
_cell.length_a   1.000
_cell.length_b   1.000
_cell.length_c   1.000
_cell.angle_alpha   90.00
_cell.angle_beta   90.00
_cell.angle_gamma   90.00
#
_symmetry.space_group_name_H-M   'P 1'
#
loop_
_entity.id
_entity.type
_entity.pdbx_description
1 polymer ?
#
loop_
_entity_poly.entity_id
_entity_poly.type
_entity_poly.pdbx_seq_one_letter_code
_entity_poly.pdbx_strand_id
1 'polypeptide(L)'
;MGDSDDAAAVVRAIDEIGIDRLTETIVAAWEGLGGVEPGPSWPQDEARHRFELSAPDEAVGLDLFSAVLDASPRTPTEAFVHLGLGRRDNPGIERFAVETIADHTEVSATDTHTTGTVPITAETFDALARVHGETLVYAVVCDDDGRAILERDWTTLRFSLPPSAAETVRETVGPADAERFEQV
;
A
#
# COMPACT_ATOMS: atom_id res chain seq x y z
N MET A 1 -11.72 -17.92 -28.44
CA MET A 1 -10.54 -17.03 -28.63
C MET A 1 -11.00 -15.63 -28.27
N GLY A 2 -10.99 -15.27 -26.99
CA GLY A 2 -11.53 -13.99 -26.51
C GLY A 2 -10.93 -13.55 -25.16
N ASP A 3 -10.72 -14.48 -24.23
CA ASP A 3 -10.20 -14.13 -22.89
C ASP A 3 -8.73 -13.66 -22.85
N SER A 4 -7.92 -14.01 -23.85
CA SER A 4 -6.49 -13.64 -23.88
C SER A 4 -6.23 -12.21 -24.34
N ASP A 5 -7.16 -11.60 -25.08
CA ASP A 5 -7.01 -10.23 -25.59
C ASP A 5 -7.44 -9.20 -24.55
N ASP A 6 -8.45 -9.51 -23.73
CA ASP A 6 -8.93 -8.62 -22.67
C ASP A 6 -7.94 -8.51 -21.50
N ALA A 7 -7.31 -9.61 -21.09
CA ALA A 7 -6.27 -9.57 -20.05
C ALA A 7 -5.02 -8.80 -20.53
N ALA A 8 -4.63 -8.97 -21.79
CA ALA A 8 -3.52 -8.22 -22.39
C ALA A 8 -3.86 -6.73 -22.56
N ALA A 9 -5.13 -6.39 -22.81
CA ALA A 9 -5.60 -5.01 -22.88
C ALA A 9 -5.62 -4.33 -21.49
N VAL A 10 -5.99 -5.06 -20.43
CA VAL A 10 -5.94 -4.55 -19.06
C VAL A 10 -4.50 -4.32 -18.60
N VAL A 11 -3.58 -5.27 -18.86
CA VAL A 11 -2.16 -5.10 -18.54
C VAL A 11 -1.53 -3.95 -19.32
N ARG A 12 -1.86 -3.80 -20.61
CA ARG A 12 -1.45 -2.62 -21.39
C ARG A 12 -2.04 -1.32 -20.88
N ALA A 13 -3.29 -1.32 -20.43
CA ALA A 13 -3.91 -0.14 -19.85
C ALA A 13 -3.21 0.25 -18.53
N ILE A 14 -2.83 -0.71 -17.70
CA ILE A 14 -2.06 -0.48 -16.46
C ILE A 14 -0.67 0.09 -16.78
N ASP A 15 0.02 -0.46 -17.78
CA ASP A 15 1.31 0.06 -18.27
C ASP A 15 1.20 1.45 -18.93
N GLU A 16 0.10 1.75 -19.62
CA GLU A 16 -0.13 3.02 -20.34
C GLU A 16 -0.64 4.14 -19.41
N ILE A 17 -1.31 3.78 -18.31
CA ILE A 17 -1.81 4.71 -17.29
C ILE A 17 -0.67 5.23 -16.41
N GLY A 18 0.36 4.40 -16.15
CA GLY A 18 1.42 4.70 -15.21
C GLY A 18 0.92 4.61 -13.77
N ILE A 19 1.72 4.02 -12.87
CA ILE A 19 1.38 3.81 -11.45
C ILE A 19 0.85 5.10 -10.78
N ASP A 20 1.35 6.27 -11.20
CA ASP A 20 0.91 7.58 -10.71
C ASP A 20 -0.57 7.90 -10.97
N ARG A 21 -1.15 7.39 -12.05
CA ARG A 21 -2.57 7.60 -12.40
C ARG A 21 -3.47 6.45 -11.96
N LEU A 22 -2.88 5.31 -11.58
CA LEU A 22 -3.59 4.23 -10.88
C LEU A 22 -4.05 4.72 -9.50
N THR A 23 -3.23 5.52 -8.81
CA THR A 23 -3.60 6.18 -7.54
C THR A 23 -4.78 7.13 -7.74
N GLU A 24 -4.80 7.96 -8.79
CA GLU A 24 -5.94 8.84 -9.10
C GLU A 24 -7.21 8.04 -9.47
N THR A 25 -7.06 6.90 -10.13
CA THR A 25 -8.19 6.04 -10.53
C THR A 25 -8.75 5.27 -9.33
N ILE A 26 -7.89 4.85 -8.40
CA ILE A 26 -8.30 4.28 -7.12
C ILE A 26 -9.00 5.38 -6.30
N VAL A 27 -8.43 6.57 -6.15
CA VAL A 27 -9.09 7.71 -5.49
C VAL A 27 -10.43 8.08 -6.17
N ALA A 28 -10.54 8.01 -7.49
CA ALA A 28 -11.80 8.21 -8.19
C ALA A 28 -12.82 7.05 -7.98
N ALA A 29 -12.34 5.82 -7.84
CA ALA A 29 -13.17 4.67 -7.46
C ALA A 29 -13.69 4.78 -6.02
N TRP A 30 -12.89 5.38 -5.12
CA TRP A 30 -13.29 5.77 -3.77
C TRP A 30 -14.36 6.88 -3.76
N GLU A 31 -14.21 7.90 -4.62
CA GLU A 31 -15.23 8.95 -4.80
C GLU A 31 -16.55 8.40 -5.38
N GLY A 32 -16.49 7.31 -6.15
CA GLY A 32 -17.64 6.67 -6.79
C GLY A 32 -18.52 5.79 -5.89
N LEU A 33 -18.01 5.34 -4.73
CA LEU A 33 -18.68 4.34 -3.87
C LEU A 33 -19.61 4.93 -2.79
N GLY A 34 -19.88 6.23 -2.84
CA GLY A 34 -20.95 6.85 -2.06
C GLY A 34 -20.45 7.53 -0.79
N GLY A 35 -20.26 8.86 -0.92
CA GLY A 35 -20.20 9.81 0.18
C GLY A 35 -19.05 9.61 1.14
N VAL A 36 -17.83 9.96 0.72
CA VAL A 36 -16.64 9.82 1.57
C VAL A 36 -15.83 11.11 1.56
N GLU A 37 -15.35 11.47 2.75
CA GLU A 37 -14.34 12.47 3.01
C GLU A 37 -13.15 12.34 2.02
N PRO A 38 -12.43 13.44 1.72
CA PRO A 38 -11.25 13.36 0.86
C PRO A 38 -10.31 12.27 1.38
N GLY A 39 -9.77 11.45 0.47
CA GLY A 39 -8.80 10.40 0.81
C GLY A 39 -7.62 10.93 1.64
N PRO A 40 -6.81 10.03 2.24
CA PRO A 40 -5.79 10.42 3.19
C PRO A 40 -4.88 11.48 2.59
N SER A 41 -4.67 12.56 3.35
CA SER A 41 -3.95 13.72 2.85
C SER A 41 -2.50 13.66 3.27
N TRP A 42 -1.58 13.94 2.34
CA TRP A 42 -0.16 13.97 2.68
C TRP A 42 0.16 15.17 3.60
N PRO A 43 1.08 15.02 4.55
CA PRO A 43 1.65 16.15 5.29
C PRO A 43 2.25 17.19 4.33
N GLN A 44 2.02 18.48 4.61
CA GLN A 44 2.51 19.57 3.74
C GLN A 44 3.91 20.07 4.12
N ASP A 45 4.35 19.74 5.32
CA ASP A 45 5.60 20.18 5.94
C ASP A 45 6.77 19.19 5.72
N GLU A 46 6.54 18.12 4.98
CA GLU A 46 7.51 17.04 4.77
C GLU A 46 7.81 16.76 3.30
N ALA A 47 8.99 16.19 3.08
CA ALA A 47 9.37 15.70 1.78
C ALA A 47 8.68 14.35 1.53
N ARG A 48 8.10 14.21 0.34
CA ARG A 48 7.61 12.92 -0.13
C ARG A 48 8.72 12.19 -0.83
N HIS A 49 8.72 10.89 -0.63
CA HIS A 49 9.67 9.98 -1.20
C HIS A 49 8.94 8.83 -1.88
N ARG A 50 9.55 8.33 -2.95
CA ARG A 50 9.11 7.15 -3.69
C ARG A 50 10.25 6.13 -3.70
N PHE A 51 9.89 4.87 -3.52
CA PHE A 51 10.77 3.74 -3.67
C PHE A 51 10.12 2.73 -4.62
N GLU A 52 10.79 2.44 -5.73
CA GLU A 52 10.35 1.37 -6.63
C GLU A 52 10.79 0.01 -6.10
N LEU A 53 9.89 -0.98 -6.08
CA LEU A 53 10.11 -2.39 -5.76
C LEU A 53 10.45 -3.14 -7.07
N SER A 54 11.66 -3.71 -7.17
CA SER A 54 12.30 -4.22 -8.41
C SER A 54 11.90 -5.67 -8.68
N ALA A 55 11.33 -6.29 -7.65
CA ALA A 55 10.51 -7.48 -7.62
C ALA A 55 9.61 -7.32 -6.36
N PRO A 56 8.48 -8.02 -6.24
CA PRO A 56 7.80 -8.19 -4.97
C PRO A 56 8.66 -9.08 -4.05
N ASP A 57 9.91 -8.68 -3.79
CA ASP A 57 10.77 -9.29 -2.79
C ASP A 57 10.17 -8.92 -1.44
N GLU A 58 9.44 -9.88 -0.89
CA GLU A 58 8.77 -9.83 0.42
C GLU A 58 9.69 -9.24 1.49
N ALA A 59 11.00 -9.55 1.44
CA ALA A 59 11.97 -9.10 2.43
C ALA A 59 12.27 -7.60 2.35
N VAL A 60 12.62 -7.09 1.15
CA VAL A 60 13.00 -5.68 0.99
C VAL A 60 11.82 -4.74 1.20
N GLY A 61 10.64 -5.14 0.70
CA GLY A 61 9.41 -4.37 0.92
C GLY A 61 9.04 -4.27 2.40
N LEU A 62 9.24 -5.36 3.17
CA LEU A 62 8.98 -5.40 4.60
C LEU A 62 9.99 -4.59 5.42
N ASP A 63 11.28 -4.73 5.12
CA ASP A 63 12.33 -3.98 5.82
C ASP A 63 12.14 -2.48 5.62
N LEU A 64 11.80 -2.06 4.40
CA LEU A 64 11.50 -0.65 4.10
C LEU A 64 10.21 -0.18 4.79
N PHE A 65 9.14 -0.98 4.76
CA PHE A 65 7.88 -0.65 5.44
C PHE A 65 8.09 -0.44 6.94
N SER A 66 8.80 -1.36 7.58
CA SER A 66 9.15 -1.29 9.01
C SER A 66 10.02 -0.07 9.29
N ALA A 67 11.08 0.15 8.50
CA ALA A 67 12.00 1.26 8.68
C ALA A 67 11.31 2.63 8.55
N VAL A 68 10.37 2.79 7.62
CA VAL A 68 9.60 4.04 7.47
C VAL A 68 8.72 4.28 8.68
N LEU A 69 7.98 3.27 9.16
CA LEU A 69 7.13 3.44 10.34
C LEU A 69 7.94 3.71 11.61
N ASP A 70 9.11 3.08 11.77
CA ASP A 70 10.02 3.30 12.90
C ASP A 70 10.69 4.68 12.86
N ALA A 71 11.02 5.18 11.66
CA ALA A 71 11.65 6.49 11.47
C ALA A 71 10.64 7.66 11.48
N SER A 72 9.35 7.37 11.27
CA SER A 72 8.30 8.37 11.24
C SER A 72 8.16 9.09 12.58
N PRO A 73 8.11 10.44 12.60
CA PRO A 73 7.77 11.18 13.82
C PRO A 73 6.27 11.06 14.16
N ARG A 74 5.44 10.58 13.22
CA ARG A 74 4.00 10.38 13.40
C ARG A 74 3.73 8.98 13.90
N THR A 75 2.79 8.87 14.83
CA THR A 75 2.33 7.58 15.35
C THR A 75 1.32 6.98 14.37
N PRO A 76 1.59 5.81 13.80
CA PRO A 76 0.62 5.14 12.93
C PRO A 76 -0.55 4.63 13.77
N THR A 77 -1.78 4.89 13.32
CA THR A 77 -3.01 4.54 14.04
C THR A 77 -3.89 3.59 13.26
N GLU A 78 -4.01 3.81 11.95
CA GLU A 78 -4.92 3.07 11.08
C GLU A 78 -4.28 2.81 9.72
N ALA A 79 -4.66 1.70 9.09
CA ALA A 79 -4.36 1.42 7.71
C ALA A 79 -5.64 1.18 6.92
N PHE A 80 -5.79 1.89 5.81
CA PHE A 80 -6.70 1.47 4.78
C PHE A 80 -6.05 0.38 3.93
N VAL A 81 -6.85 -0.61 3.53
CA VAL A 81 -6.45 -1.72 2.67
C VAL A 81 -7.41 -1.93 1.51
N HIS A 82 -6.84 -2.29 0.37
CA HIS A 82 -7.56 -2.83 -0.78
C HIS A 82 -6.78 -4.04 -1.33
N LEU A 83 -7.40 -5.21 -1.20
CA LEU A 83 -6.85 -6.48 -1.65
C LEU A 83 -7.62 -6.96 -2.88
N GLY A 84 -6.89 -7.45 -3.88
CA GLY A 84 -7.43 -8.01 -5.12
C GLY A 84 -8.09 -9.38 -4.96
N LEU A 85 -8.44 -9.76 -3.72
CA LEU A 85 -9.06 -11.03 -3.36
C LEU A 85 -10.45 -10.79 -2.78
N GLY A 86 -11.45 -11.42 -3.40
CA GLY A 86 -12.80 -11.51 -2.88
C GLY A 86 -13.00 -12.69 -1.94
N ARG A 87 -14.20 -12.77 -1.36
CA ARG A 87 -14.61 -13.75 -0.35
C ARG A 87 -14.44 -15.22 -0.79
N ARG A 88 -14.47 -15.49 -2.10
CA ARG A 88 -14.38 -16.86 -2.65
C ARG A 88 -12.98 -17.21 -3.16
N ASP A 89 -12.07 -16.25 -3.22
CA ASP A 89 -10.74 -16.48 -3.73
C ASP A 89 -9.89 -17.25 -2.73
N ASN A 90 -8.88 -17.94 -3.23
CA ASN A 90 -7.96 -18.70 -2.39
C ASN A 90 -6.67 -17.89 -2.16
N PRO A 91 -6.48 -17.30 -0.97
CA PRO A 91 -5.28 -16.51 -0.65
C PRO A 91 -3.98 -17.35 -0.56
N GLY A 92 -4.07 -18.68 -0.67
CA GLY A 92 -2.89 -19.53 -0.72
C GLY A 92 -2.03 -19.41 0.54
N ILE A 93 -0.77 -18.99 0.37
CA ILE A 93 0.19 -18.82 1.46
C ILE A 93 -0.13 -17.62 2.35
N GLU A 94 -0.83 -16.61 1.82
CA GLU A 94 -1.18 -15.37 2.52
C GLU A 94 -2.49 -15.51 3.32
N ARG A 95 -3.08 -16.72 3.39
CA ARG A 95 -4.40 -16.96 4.00
C ARG A 95 -4.56 -16.31 5.36
N PHE A 96 -3.62 -16.56 6.27
CA PHE A 96 -3.71 -16.03 7.62
C PHE A 96 -3.64 -14.50 7.66
N ALA A 97 -2.81 -13.89 6.81
CA ALA A 97 -2.70 -12.43 6.75
C ALA A 97 -3.98 -11.80 6.19
N VAL A 98 -4.54 -12.37 5.13
CA VAL A 98 -5.80 -11.92 4.53
C VAL A 98 -6.97 -12.10 5.50
N GLU A 99 -7.06 -13.24 6.20
CA GLU A 99 -8.09 -13.49 7.23
C GLU A 99 -7.96 -12.50 8.40
N THR A 100 -6.74 -12.25 8.88
CA THR A 100 -6.48 -11.27 9.95
C THR A 100 -7.01 -9.89 9.59
N ILE A 101 -6.78 -9.45 8.34
CA ILE A 101 -7.29 -8.17 7.83
C ILE A 101 -8.82 -8.22 7.69
N ALA A 102 -9.35 -9.29 7.09
CA ALA A 102 -10.77 -9.43 6.78
C ALA A 102 -11.68 -9.59 8.01
N ASP A 103 -11.14 -10.03 9.15
CA ASP A 103 -11.89 -10.22 10.40
C ASP A 103 -12.24 -8.89 11.12
N HIS A 104 -11.71 -7.75 10.65
CA HIS A 104 -12.04 -6.44 11.20
C HIS A 104 -13.43 -5.94 10.76
N THR A 105 -14.15 -5.29 11.68
CA THR A 105 -15.54 -4.85 11.45
C THR A 105 -15.69 -3.79 10.38
N GLU A 106 -14.66 -2.96 10.19
CA GLU A 106 -14.61 -1.91 9.16
C GLU A 106 -14.05 -2.43 7.83
N VAL A 107 -13.86 -3.75 7.70
CA VAL A 107 -13.41 -4.42 6.48
C VAL A 107 -14.55 -5.22 5.86
N SER A 108 -14.72 -5.03 4.55
CA SER A 108 -15.75 -5.67 3.75
C SER A 108 -15.12 -6.47 2.62
N ALA A 109 -15.45 -7.76 2.56
CA ALA A 109 -15.10 -8.63 1.44
C ALA A 109 -16.29 -8.76 0.47
N THR A 110 -16.08 -8.34 -0.77
CA THR A 110 -17.02 -8.55 -1.88
C THR A 110 -16.71 -9.88 -2.58
N ASP A 111 -17.37 -10.15 -3.71
CA ASP A 111 -17.06 -11.33 -4.52
C ASP A 111 -15.71 -11.22 -5.26
N THR A 112 -15.12 -10.02 -5.41
CA THR A 112 -13.89 -9.80 -6.21
C THR A 112 -12.74 -9.11 -5.48
N HIS A 113 -13.01 -8.47 -4.34
CA HIS A 113 -11.99 -7.74 -3.58
C HIS A 113 -12.38 -7.61 -2.11
N THR A 114 -11.38 -7.28 -1.29
CA THR A 114 -11.55 -7.00 0.15
C THR A 114 -11.03 -5.61 0.43
N THR A 115 -11.80 -4.79 1.14
CA THR A 115 -11.42 -3.40 1.39
C THR A 115 -11.96 -2.88 2.71
N GLY A 116 -11.22 -1.96 3.34
CA GLY A 116 -11.65 -1.29 4.55
C GLY A 116 -10.48 -0.76 5.36
N THR A 117 -10.76 -0.40 6.61
CA THR A 117 -9.76 0.15 7.52
C THR A 117 -9.49 -0.82 8.67
N VAL A 118 -8.22 -0.96 9.05
CA VAL A 118 -7.78 -1.73 10.20
C VAL A 118 -6.95 -0.85 11.14
N PRO A 119 -7.06 -0.99 12.47
CA PRO A 119 -6.15 -0.32 13.39
C PRO A 119 -4.73 -0.86 13.19
N ILE A 120 -3.71 -0.02 13.34
CA ILE A 120 -2.30 -0.45 13.36
C ILE A 120 -1.98 -1.03 14.74
N THR A 121 -1.85 -2.35 14.77
CA THR A 121 -1.42 -3.16 15.90
C THR A 121 -0.27 -4.05 15.44
N ALA A 122 0.41 -4.73 16.36
CA ALA A 122 1.45 -5.69 15.97
C ALA A 122 0.93 -6.77 15.01
N GLU A 123 -0.30 -7.25 15.23
CA GLU A 123 -0.93 -8.30 14.43
C GLU A 123 -1.30 -7.83 13.01
N THR A 124 -1.94 -6.66 12.90
CA THR A 124 -2.33 -6.08 11.61
C THR A 124 -1.12 -5.57 10.82
N PHE A 125 -0.10 -5.04 11.50
CA PHE A 125 1.20 -4.74 10.88
C PHE A 125 1.81 -5.99 10.25
N ASP A 126 1.88 -7.08 11.01
CA ASP A 126 2.38 -8.38 10.57
C ASP A 126 1.57 -8.96 9.40
N ALA A 127 0.26 -8.69 9.35
CA ALA A 127 -0.59 -9.09 8.25
C ALA A 127 -0.32 -8.25 6.99
N LEU A 128 -0.25 -6.92 7.11
CA LEU A 128 0.07 -6.01 6.00
C LEU A 128 1.44 -6.30 5.39
N ALA A 129 2.41 -6.64 6.23
CA ALA A 129 3.74 -7.08 5.84
C ALA A 129 3.73 -8.31 4.91
N ARG A 130 2.87 -9.28 5.23
CA ARG A 130 2.80 -10.59 4.56
C ARG A 130 1.91 -10.61 3.32
N VAL A 131 1.15 -9.56 3.06
CA VAL A 131 0.35 -9.43 1.84
C VAL A 131 1.18 -8.68 0.80
N HIS A 132 1.44 -9.34 -0.34
CA HIS A 132 2.38 -8.85 -1.35
C HIS A 132 1.99 -9.29 -2.77
N GLY A 133 2.67 -8.74 -3.78
CA GLY A 133 2.35 -9.04 -5.17
C GLY A 133 0.92 -8.62 -5.55
N GLU A 134 0.34 -9.28 -6.55
CA GLU A 134 -0.97 -8.90 -7.10
C GLU A 134 -2.12 -8.96 -6.08
N THR A 135 -1.96 -9.68 -4.97
CA THR A 135 -2.92 -9.65 -3.85
C THR A 135 -3.03 -8.27 -3.24
N LEU A 136 -1.90 -7.57 -3.04
CA LEU A 136 -1.87 -6.22 -2.50
C LEU A 136 -2.09 -5.21 -3.64
N VAL A 137 -3.34 -4.80 -3.82
CA VAL A 137 -3.62 -3.73 -4.79
C VAL A 137 -3.18 -2.39 -4.19
N TYR A 138 -3.50 -2.13 -2.92
CA TYR A 138 -3.18 -0.85 -2.27
C TYR A 138 -3.30 -0.93 -0.74
N ALA A 139 -2.41 -0.25 -0.02
CA ALA A 139 -2.54 0.02 1.41
C ALA A 139 -1.98 1.40 1.76
N VAL A 140 -2.61 2.09 2.71
CA VAL A 140 -2.12 3.38 3.24
C VAL A 140 -2.19 3.36 4.75
N VAL A 141 -1.08 3.68 5.39
CA VAL A 141 -0.96 3.87 6.83
C VAL A 141 -1.08 5.36 7.14
N CYS A 142 -1.97 5.70 8.08
CA CYS A 142 -2.25 7.05 8.51
C CYS A 142 -1.95 7.28 9.99
N ASP A 143 -1.78 8.54 10.37
CA ASP A 143 -1.80 9.01 11.76
C ASP A 143 -3.23 9.28 12.27
N ASP A 144 -3.35 9.73 13.52
CA ASP A 144 -4.62 10.10 14.15
C ASP A 144 -5.34 11.30 13.51
N ASP A 145 -4.60 12.15 12.80
CA ASP A 145 -5.12 13.27 12.02
C ASP A 145 -5.55 12.87 10.59
N GLY A 146 -5.46 11.57 10.24
CA GLY A 146 -5.80 11.05 8.91
C GLY A 146 -4.77 11.44 7.83
N ARG A 147 -3.53 11.76 8.24
CA ARG A 147 -2.43 12.07 7.34
C ARG A 147 -1.69 10.81 6.94
N ALA A 148 -1.44 10.67 5.64
CA ALA A 148 -0.67 9.53 5.13
C ALA A 148 0.78 9.59 5.63
N ILE A 149 1.22 8.51 6.25
CA ILE A 149 2.63 8.27 6.61
C ILE A 149 3.29 7.50 5.46
N LEU A 150 2.63 6.42 5.03
CA LEU A 150 3.12 5.48 4.04
C LEU A 150 1.97 4.99 3.18
N GLU A 151 2.20 4.90 1.88
CA GLU A 151 1.36 4.29 0.88
C GLU A 151 2.15 3.19 0.19
N ARG A 152 1.54 2.03 -0.02
CA ARG A 152 2.18 0.88 -0.67
C ARG A 152 1.21 0.23 -1.64
N ASP A 153 1.72 -0.02 -2.83
CA ASP A 153 1.19 -1.05 -3.73
C ASP A 153 2.24 -2.15 -3.93
N TRP A 154 1.99 -3.10 -4.82
CA TRP A 154 2.89 -4.22 -5.04
C TRP A 154 4.18 -3.88 -5.79
N THR A 155 4.29 -2.68 -6.36
CA THR A 155 5.42 -2.17 -7.14
C THR A 155 6.11 -0.97 -6.51
N THR A 156 5.43 -0.22 -5.66
CA THR A 156 5.89 1.09 -5.20
C THR A 156 5.53 1.30 -3.73
N LEU A 157 6.44 1.94 -3.01
CA LEU A 157 6.21 2.45 -1.67
C LEU A 157 6.45 3.97 -1.68
N ARG A 158 5.45 4.73 -1.29
CA ARG A 158 5.52 6.19 -1.12
C ARG A 158 5.39 6.53 0.34
N PHE A 159 6.11 7.53 0.79
CA PHE A 159 6.09 7.91 2.20
C PHE A 159 6.48 9.37 2.39
N SER A 160 6.04 9.92 3.51
CA SER A 160 6.37 11.28 3.93
C SER A 160 7.23 11.20 5.16
N LEU A 161 8.43 11.78 5.09
CA LEU A 161 9.35 11.83 6.22
C LEU A 161 10.06 13.18 6.28
N PRO A 162 10.41 13.67 7.49
CA PRO A 162 11.39 14.73 7.64
C PRO A 162 12.75 14.29 7.08
N PRO A 163 13.61 15.23 6.62
CA PRO A 163 14.89 14.90 5.98
C PRO A 163 15.79 13.97 6.81
N SER A 164 15.87 14.18 8.13
CA SER A 164 16.68 13.35 9.04
C SER A 164 16.17 11.92 9.17
N ALA A 165 14.85 11.71 9.07
CA ALA A 165 14.25 10.38 9.11
C ALA A 165 14.45 9.65 7.77
N ALA A 166 14.33 10.37 6.64
CA ALA A 166 14.58 9.80 5.32
C ALA A 166 16.03 9.29 5.15
N GLU A 167 17.02 9.97 5.72
CA GLU A 167 18.41 9.48 5.75
C GLU A 167 18.54 8.16 6.52
N THR A 168 17.86 8.03 7.67
CA THR A 168 17.87 6.81 8.49
C THR A 168 17.30 5.61 7.73
N VAL A 169 16.20 5.82 6.99
CA VAL A 169 15.58 4.77 6.17
C VAL A 169 16.52 4.35 5.03
N ARG A 170 17.17 5.31 4.35
CA ARG A 170 18.16 5.03 3.29
C ARG A 170 19.35 4.21 3.80
N GLU A 171 19.84 4.51 5.00
CA GLU A 171 20.92 3.75 5.62
C GLU A 171 20.49 2.32 5.96
N THR A 172 19.23 2.14 6.37
CA THR A 172 18.67 0.84 6.79
C THR A 172 18.53 -0.13 5.61
N VAL A 173 18.02 0.33 4.46
CA VAL A 173 17.91 -0.52 3.25
C VAL A 173 19.26 -0.78 2.59
N GLY A 174 20.28 0.03 2.90
CA GLY A 174 21.62 -0.09 2.37
C GLY A 174 21.81 0.54 0.98
N PRO A 175 23.08 0.65 0.54
CA PRO A 175 23.46 1.47 -0.61
C PRO A 175 23.00 0.92 -1.97
N ALA A 176 22.75 -0.40 -2.07
CA ALA A 176 22.27 -1.01 -3.31
C ALA A 176 20.83 -0.60 -3.64
N ASP A 177 20.02 -0.36 -2.60
CA ASP A 177 18.63 0.03 -2.73
C ASP A 177 18.43 1.54 -2.66
N ALA A 178 19.38 2.29 -2.08
CA ALA A 178 19.35 3.74 -2.03
C ALA A 178 19.23 4.42 -3.40
N GLU A 179 19.70 3.79 -4.48
CA GLU A 179 19.55 4.32 -5.86
C GLU A 179 18.10 4.36 -6.34
N ARG A 180 17.20 3.63 -5.66
CA ARG A 180 15.75 3.55 -5.97
C ARG A 180 14.93 4.54 -5.16
N PHE A 181 15.55 5.28 -4.25
CA PHE A 181 14.91 6.36 -3.48
C PHE A 181 14.86 7.64 -4.29
N GLU A 182 13.65 8.04 -4.66
CA GLU A 182 13.38 9.32 -5.30
C GLU A 182 12.66 10.27 -4.34
N GLN A 183 12.90 11.57 -4.48
CA GLN A 183 12.12 12.61 -3.78
C GLN A 183 11.11 13.22 -4.77
N VAL A 184 9.86 13.38 -4.35
CA VAL A 184 8.67 13.69 -5.20
C VAL A 184 7.85 14.89 -4.69
#